data_AF-A0A7X9BHN5-F1
#
_entry.id   AF-A0A7X9BHN5-F1
#
_cell.length_a   1.000
_cell.length_b   1.000
_cell.length_c   1.000
_cell.angle_alpha   90.00
_cell.angle_beta   90.00
_cell.angle_gamma   90.00
#
_symmetry.space_group_name_H-M   'P 1'
#
loop_
_entity.id
_entity.type
_entity.pdbx_description
1 polymer ?
#
loop_
_entity_poly.entity_id
_entity_poly.type
_entity_poly.pdbx_seq_one_letter_code
_entity_poly.pdbx_strand_id
1 'polypeptide(L)' 'RVMRIERVSEDGADRFEFLFNRSHDQVSVETDGEPLVASLGRVEDGRAVLDPNGVVIVRR' A
#
# COMPACT_ATOMS: atom_id res chain seq x y z
N ARG A 1 -4.39 3.42 -11.55
CA ARG A 1 -3.02 2.88 -11.70
C ARG A 1 -2.64 1.96 -10.56
N VAL A 2 -2.92 2.33 -9.31
CA VAL A 2 -2.73 1.43 -8.15
C VAL A 2 -3.91 0.47 -8.01
N MET A 3 -3.64 -0.83 -7.84
CA MET A 3 -4.60 -1.81 -7.32
C MET A 3 -4.60 -1.74 -5.80
N ARG A 4 -5.78 -1.74 -5.19
CA ARG A 4 -5.94 -1.84 -3.74
C ARG A 4 -6.68 -3.13 -3.41
N ILE A 5 -6.14 -3.87 -2.46
CA ILE A 5 -6.79 -5.05 -1.89
C ILE A 5 -6.84 -4.85 -0.39
N GLU A 6 -8.03 -4.90 0.17
CA GLU A 6 -8.23 -4.87 1.60
C GLU A 6 -8.45 -6.30 2.13
N ARG A 7 -7.78 -6.63 3.22
CA ARG A 7 -7.98 -7.87 3.97
C ARG A 7 -8.32 -7.50 5.40
N VAL A 8 -9.44 -8.02 5.89
CA VAL A 8 -9.90 -7.84 7.26
C VAL A 8 -9.91 -9.22 7.92
N SER A 9 -9.40 -9.33 9.15
CA SER A 9 -9.49 -10.55 9.95
C SER A 9 -10.95 -10.92 10.22
N GLU A 10 -11.21 -12.19 10.52
CA GLU A 10 -12.59 -12.68 10.77
C GLU A 10 -13.26 -11.97 11.95
N ASP A 11 -12.49 -11.57 12.96
CA ASP A 11 -12.94 -10.81 14.14
C ASP A 11 -12.99 -9.29 13.90
N GLY A 12 -12.53 -8.81 12.74
CA GLY A 12 -12.48 -7.40 12.39
C GLY A 12 -11.39 -6.58 13.09
N ALA A 13 -10.55 -7.21 13.92
CA ALA A 13 -9.52 -6.52 14.71
C ALA A 13 -8.34 -6.02 13.85
N ASP A 14 -8.03 -6.73 12.77
CA ASP A 14 -6.94 -6.41 11.86
C ASP A 14 -7.43 -6.04 10.48
N ARG A 15 -6.91 -4.93 9.95
CA ARG A 15 -7.14 -4.50 8.57
C ARG A 15 -5.79 -4.28 7.89
N PHE A 16 -5.61 -4.90 6.75
CA PHE A 16 -4.41 -4.74 5.93
C PHE A 16 -4.82 -4.23 4.55
N GLU A 17 -4.10 -3.24 4.05
CA GLU A 17 -4.25 -2.75 2.69
C GLU A 17 -2.98 -3.07 1.89
N PHE A 18 -3.18 -3.76 0.76
CA PHE A 18 -2.13 -4.10 -0.18
C PHE A 18 -2.26 -3.20 -1.41
N LEU A 19 -1.22 -2.42 -1.67
CA LEU A 19 -1.15 -1.43 -2.74
C LEU A 19 -0.17 -1.92 -3.80
N PHE A 20 -0.61 -2.11 -5.05
CA PHE A 20 0.25 -2.53 -6.17
C PHE A 20 0.20 -1.52 -7.30
N ASN A 21 1.34 -1.03 -7.78
CA ASN A 21 1.39 -0.19 -8.98
C ASN A 21 1.22 -1.03 -10.25
N ARG A 22 0.11 -0.85 -10.98
CA ARG A 22 -0.17 -1.51 -12.27
C ARG A 22 0.26 -0.71 -13.50
N SER A 23 1.12 0.29 -13.32
CA SER A 23 1.55 1.18 -14.40
C SER A 23 3.08 1.21 -14.54
N HIS A 24 3.55 1.83 -15.62
CA HIS A 24 4.98 2.02 -15.90
C HIS A 24 5.54 3.34 -15.38
N ASP A 25 4.74 4.14 -14.68
CA ASP A 25 5.18 5.39 -14.04
C ASP A 25 5.17 5.24 -12.52
N GLN A 26 5.95 6.06 -11.82
CA GLN A 26 5.82 6.21 -10.37
C GLN A 26 4.43 6.76 -10.03
N VAL A 27 3.83 6.24 -8.97
CA VAL A 27 2.53 6.67 -8.46
C VAL A 27 2.62 6.93 -6.96
N SER A 28 1.82 7.87 -6.48
CA SER A 28 1.73 8.17 -5.05
C SER A 28 0.26 8.23 -4.64
N VAL A 29 -0.08 7.58 -3.53
CA VAL A 29 -1.42 7.55 -2.96
C VAL A 29 -1.37 7.81 -1.46
N GLU A 30 -2.38 8.50 -0.94
CA GLU A 30 -2.57 8.68 0.51
C GLU A 30 -2.73 7.32 1.20
N THR A 31 -2.14 7.21 2.39
CA THR A 31 -2.30 6.08 3.30
C THR A 31 -2.10 6.55 4.74
N ASP A 32 -3.00 6.16 5.63
CA ASP A 32 -2.96 6.42 7.07
C ASP A 32 -2.52 5.18 7.87
N GLY A 33 -2.16 4.08 7.18
CA GLY A 33 -1.76 2.83 7.81
C GLY A 33 -0.26 2.75 8.11
N GLU A 34 0.09 1.91 9.08
CA GLU A 34 1.47 1.58 9.46
C GLU A 34 2.11 0.68 8.38
N PRO A 35 3.25 1.07 7.77
CA PRO A 35 3.91 0.25 6.75
C PRO A 35 4.54 -1.02 7.33
N LEU A 36 4.17 -2.17 6.78
CA LEU A 36 4.72 -3.47 7.15
C LEU A 36 5.71 -4.01 6.12
N VAL A 37 5.40 -3.83 4.84
CA VAL A 37 6.21 -4.31 3.72
C VAL A 37 6.26 -3.24 2.65
N ALA A 38 7.44 -3.00 2.10
CA ALA A 38 7.63 -2.16 0.93
C ALA A 38 8.67 -2.79 0.00
N SER A 39 8.35 -2.86 -1.30
CA SER A 39 9.25 -3.27 -2.35
C SER A 39 9.03 -2.41 -3.58
N LEU A 40 10.10 -1.81 -4.11
CA LEU A 40 10.02 -0.76 -5.13
C LEU A 40 8.99 0.32 -4.75
N GLY A 41 9.01 0.71 -3.48
CA GLY A 41 8.09 1.67 -2.90
C GLY A 41 8.51 2.03 -1.50
N ARG A 42 7.86 3.05 -0.94
CA ARG A 42 8.07 3.55 0.42
C ARG A 42 6.80 4.23 0.93
N VAL A 43 6.70 4.37 2.25
CA VAL A 43 5.71 5.25 2.87
C VAL A 43 6.44 6.42 3.51
N GLU A 44 6.07 7.63 3.12
CA GLU A 44 6.61 8.89 3.66
C GLU A 44 5.48 9.91 3.74
N ASP A 45 5.43 10.66 4.84
CA ASP A 45 4.47 11.76 5.05
C ASP A 45 2.99 11.40 4.76
N GLY A 46 2.55 10.22 5.22
CA GLY A 46 1.17 9.75 5.01
C GLY A 46 0.87 9.29 3.58
N ARG A 47 1.91 9.03 2.77
CA ARG A 47 1.75 8.65 1.37
C ARG A 47 2.57 7.41 1.03
N ALA A 48 1.94 6.43 0.39
CA ALA A 48 2.63 5.34 -0.27
C ALA A 48 3.08 5.80 -1.65
N VAL A 49 4.39 5.86 -1.88
CA VAL A 49 5.03 6.10 -3.17
C VAL A 49 5.47 4.76 -3.73
N LEU A 50 4.98 4.39 -4.92
CA LEU A 50 5.25 3.12 -5.56
C LEU A 50 5.87 3.36 -6.94
N ASP A 51 7.07 2.82 -7.15
CA ASP A 51 7.68 2.74 -8.47
C ASP A 51 6.93 1.73 -9.35
N PRO A 52 7.23 1.64 -10.66
CA PRO A 52 6.60 0.65 -11.53
C PRO A 52 6.71 -0.77 -10.98
N ASN A 53 5.57 -1.49 -10.95
CA ASN A 53 5.44 -2.82 -10.35
C ASN A 53 5.68 -2.89 -8.82
N GLY A 54 5.81 -1.74 -8.15
CA GLY A 54 6.02 -1.67 -6.71
C GLY A 54 4.81 -2.09 -5.89
N VAL A 55 5.10 -2.52 -4.67
CA VAL A 55 4.11 -2.93 -3.67
C VAL A 55 4.40 -2.29 -2.31
N VAL A 56 3.34 -1.84 -1.66
CA VAL A 56 3.33 -1.42 -0.26
C VAL A 56 2.19 -2.14 0.45
N ILE A 57 2.45 -2.67 1.63
CA ILE A 57 1.44 -3.27 2.51
C ILE A 57 1.44 -2.47 3.80
N VAL A 58 0.26 -1.98 4.19
CA VAL A 58 0.04 -1.26 5.44
C VAL A 58 -0.96 -1.98 6.33
N ARG A 59 -0.81 -1.84 7.64
CA ARG A 59 -1.84 -2.16 8.64
C ARG A 59 -2.62 -0.89 8.96
N ARG A 60 -3.94 -0.95 8.87
CA ARG A 60 -4.87 0.14 9.19
C ARG A 60 -5.42 -0.02 10.59
#